data_AF-A0ABD3JG44-F1
#
_entry.id   AF-A0ABD3JG44-F1
#
_cell.length_a   1.000
_cell.length_b   1.000
_cell.length_c   1.000
_cell.angle_alpha   90.00
_cell.angle_beta   90.00
_cell.angle_gamma   90.00
#
_symmetry.space_group_name_H-M   'P 1'
#
loop_
_entity.id
_entity.type
_entity.pdbx_description
1 polymer ?
#
loop_
_entity_poly.entity_id
_entity_poly.type
_entity_poly.pdbx_seq_one_letter_code
_entity_poly.pdbx_strand_id
1 'polypeptide(L)' 'MSQLEIIVSATSLLCTRIKWALTLKGFEDAMIVEDRRKRKSELLWKSNPVHKKVPVPLDNG' A
#
# COMPACT_ATOMS: atom_id res chain seq x y z
N MET A 1 5.06 18.71 3.94
CA MET A 1 5.66 17.38 4.15
C MET A 1 4.70 16.38 3.55
N SER A 2 4.97 15.86 2.35
CA SER A 2 4.06 14.91 1.69
C SER A 2 3.96 13.64 2.53
N GLN A 3 2.79 13.35 3.10
CA GLN A 3 2.50 12.05 3.71
C GLN A 3 2.39 11.03 2.58
N LEU A 4 3.48 10.30 2.34
CA LEU A 4 3.48 9.16 1.43
C LEU A 4 2.75 8.02 2.16
N GLU A 5 1.63 7.55 1.62
CA GLU A 5 0.92 6.38 2.15
C GLU A 5 0.80 5.33 1.05
N ILE A 6 1.06 4.06 1.35
CA ILE A 6 1.01 2.98 0.36
C ILE A 6 0.24 1.80 0.93
N ILE A 7 -0.80 1.39 0.22
CA ILE A 7 -1.55 0.18 0.51
C ILE A 7 -0.77 -1.02 0.01
N VAL A 8 -0.41 -1.92 0.93
CA VAL A 8 0.37 -3.13 0.66
C VAL A 8 -0.29 -4.36 1.26
N SER A 9 0.09 -5.56 0.83
CA SER A 9 -0.28 -6.80 1.53
C SER A 9 0.96 -7.59 1.91
N ALA A 10 0.99 -8.07 3.16
CA ALA A 10 2.10 -8.85 3.70
C ALA A 10 2.39 -10.15 2.92
N THR A 11 1.40 -10.66 2.19
CA THR A 11 1.50 -11.92 1.42
C THR A 11 1.93 -11.72 -0.04
N SER A 12 2.14 -10.48 -0.49
CA SER A 12 2.47 -10.19 -1.89
C SER A 12 3.96 -9.93 -2.09
N LEU A 13 4.58 -10.70 -3.00
CA LEU A 13 6.00 -10.54 -3.37
C LEU A 13 6.32 -9.15 -3.95
N LEU A 14 5.36 -8.52 -4.62
CA LEU A 14 5.52 -7.15 -5.13
C LEU A 14 5.57 -6.12 -3.99
N CYS A 15 4.78 -6.35 -2.93
CA CYS A 15 4.75 -5.47 -1.77
C CYS A 15 6.05 -5.56 -0.95
N THR A 16 6.71 -6.72 -0.92
CA THR A 16 8.02 -6.88 -0.26
C THR A 16 9.08 -5.97 -0.87
N ARG A 17 9.10 -5.81 -2.21
CA ARG A 17 10.02 -4.90 -2.89
C ARG A 17 9.80 -3.44 -2.47
N ILE A 18 8.54 -3.03 -2.36
CA ILE A 18 8.19 -1.68 -1.92
C ILE A 18 8.57 -1.49 -0.46
N LYS A 19 8.39 -2.51 0.39
CA LYS A 19 8.80 -2.48 1.79
C LYS A 19 10.29 -2.21 1.93
N TRP A 20 11.11 -2.92 1.17
CA TRP A 20 12.55 -2.66 1.15
C TRP A 20 12.90 -1.26 0.67
N ALA A 21 12.27 -0.79 -0.41
CA ALA A 21 12.52 0.56 -0.93
C ALA A 21 12.15 1.65 0.10
N LEU A 22 11.06 1.49 0.85
CA LEU A 22 10.65 2.44 1.88
C LEU A 22 11.55 2.39 3.12
N THR A 23 11.91 1.19 3.60
CA THR A 23 12.88 1.02 4.69
C THR A 23 14.23 1.66 4.34
N LEU A 24 14.73 1.45 3.13
CA LEU A 24 15.99 2.07 2.67
C LEU A 24 15.92 3.60 2.61
N LYS A 25 14.73 4.17 2.44
CA LYS A 25 14.50 5.62 2.42
C LYS A 25 14.08 6.19 3.79
N GLY A 26 13.92 5.36 4.83
CA GLY A 26 13.47 5.79 6.15
C GLY A 26 11.97 6.11 6.27
N PHE A 27 11.13 5.61 5.35
CA PHE A 27 9.67 5.83 5.35
C PHE A 27 8.91 4.56 5.76
N GLU A 28 9.26 3.96 6.90
CA GLU A 28 8.65 2.70 7.33
C GLU A 28 7.18 2.84 7.72
N ASP A 29 6.80 4.02 8.24
CA ASP A 29 5.44 4.33 8.70
C ASP A 29 4.46 4.64 7.56
N ALA A 30 4.95 4.74 6.32
CA ALA A 30 4.16 5.02 5.13
C ALA A 30 3.29 3.84 4.67
N MET A 31 3.36 2.67 5.32
CA MET A 31 2.71 1.45 4.84
C MET A 31 1.39 1.13 5.55
N ILE A 32 0.32 1.05 4.76
CA ILE A 32 -0.98 0.56 5.20
C ILE A 32 -1.12 -0.91 4.78
N VAL A 33 -1.10 -1.83 5.75
CA VAL A 33 -1.16 -3.27 5.49
C VAL A 33 -2.61 -3.74 5.35
N GLU A 34 -2.99 -4.12 4.14
CA GLU A 34 -4.23 -4.80 3.80
C GLU A 34 -4.09 -6.33 3.92
N ASP A 35 -5.06 -6.93 4.62
CA ASP A 35 -5.21 -8.37 4.69
C ASP A 35 -6.02 -8.89 3.49
N ARG A 36 -5.34 -9.60 2.59
CA ARG A 36 -5.95 -10.17 1.38
C ARG A 36 -7.04 -11.22 1.69
N ARG A 37 -7.01 -11.83 2.88
CA ARG A 37 -7.98 -12.86 3.30
C ARG A 37 -9.26 -12.26 3.88
N LYS A 38 -9.23 -10.98 4.27
CA LYS A 38 -10.41 -10.26 4.75
C LYS A 38 -11.09 -9.52 3.60
N ARG A 39 -12.27 -8.95 3.88
CA ARG A 39 -12.96 -8.05 2.96
C ARG A 39 -12.02 -6.86 2.69
N LYS A 40 -11.71 -6.62 1.41
CA LYS A 40 -10.92 -5.48 0.95
C LYS A 40 -11.49 -4.17 1.49
N SER A 41 -10.65 -3.26 2.00
CA SER A 41 -11.13 -1.96 2.50
C SER A 41 -11.73 -1.11 1.40
N GLU A 42 -12.68 -0.26 1.77
CA GLU A 42 -13.25 0.76 0.88
C GLU A 42 -12.19 1.69 0.29
N LEU A 43 -11.09 1.91 1.03
CA LEU A 43 -9.97 2.73 0.61
C LEU A 43 -9.23 2.10 -0.59
N LEU A 44 -9.03 0.77 -0.62
CA LEU A 44 -8.48 0.07 -1.79
C LEU A 44 -9.44 0.15 -3.00
N TRP A 45 -10.75 0.09 -2.77
CA TRP A 45 -11.75 0.20 -3.83
C TRP A 45 -11.80 1.59 -4.46
N LYS A 46 -11.71 2.64 -3.63
CA LYS A 46 -11.68 4.03 -4.08
C LYS A 46 -10.40 4.38 -4.84
N SER A 47 -9.25 3.89 -4.35
CA SER A 47 -7.94 4.20 -4.93
C SER A 47 -7.61 3.39 -6.19
N ASN A 48 -8.07 2.14 -6.29
CA ASN A 48 -7.87 1.30 -7.47
C ASN A 48 -9.19 0.65 -7.94
N PRO A 49 -10.14 1.43 -8.49
CA PRO A 49 -11.45 0.93 -8.88
C PRO A 49 -11.40 -0.05 -10.05
N VAL A 50 -10.37 0.03 -10.90
CA VAL A 50 -10.23 -0.85 -12.09
C VAL A 50 -9.70 -2.22 -11.68
N HIS A 51 -8.53 -2.26 -11.04
CA HIS A 51 -7.85 -3.53 -10.77
C HIS A 51 -8.12 -4.08 -9.36
N LYS A 52 -8.46 -3.22 -8.40
CA LYS A 52 -8.81 -3.59 -7.02
C LYS A 52 -7.73 -4.46 -6.36
N LYS A 53 -6.46 -4.16 -6.67
CA LYS A 53 -5.28 -4.93 -6.26
C LYS A 53 -4.26 -4.00 -5.63
N VAL A 54 -3.47 -4.56 -4.72
CA VAL A 54 -2.25 -3.96 -4.18
C VAL A 54 -1.04 -4.31 -5.05
N PRO A 55 0.05 -3.53 -5.03
CA PRO A 55 0.25 -2.30 -4.24
C PRO A 55 -0.41 -1.05 -4.87
N VAL A 56 -0.86 -0.12 -4.02
CA VAL A 56 -1.44 1.17 -4.45
C VAL A 56 -0.79 2.30 -3.65
N PRO A 57 -0.01 3.18 -4.29
CA PRO A 57 0.40 4.43 -3.67
C PRO A 57 -0.79 5.38 -3.57
N LEU A 58 -0.96 5.98 -2.40
CA LEU A 58 -1.89 7.06 -2.13
C LEU A 58 -1.09 8.35 -2.15
N ASP A 59 -1.56 9.30 -2.95
CA ASP A 59 -1.07 10.66 -2.93
C ASP A 59 -2.17 11.51 -2.29
N ASN A 60 -1.86 12.16 -1.17
CA ASN A 60 -2.84 12.95 -0.42
C ASN A 60 -3.00 14.38 -0.96
N GLY A 61 -2.29 14.77 -2.02
CA GLY A 61 -2.39 16.10 -2.64
C GLY A 61 -1.80 17.21 -1.77
#